data_AF-A0A644WKB1-F1
#
_entry.id   AF-A0A644WKB1-F1
#
_cell.length_a   1.000
_cell.length_b   1.000
_cell.length_c   1.000
_cell.angle_alpha   90.00
_cell.angle_beta   90.00
_cell.angle_gamma   90.00
#
_symmetry.space_group_name_H-M   'P 1'
#
loop_
_entity.id
_entity.type
_entity.pdbx_description
1 polymer ?
#
loop_
_entity_poly.entity_id
_entity_poly.type
_entity_poly.pdbx_seq_one_letter_code
_entity_poly.pdbx_strand_id
1 'polypeptide(L)' 'MKEDKITSSLVSVSFRAFYNDMLKFMDEIQVCKTGAAIKSVRFVMNDNDEVYGTIDLVFYSLAMDEAYE' A
#
# COMPACT_ATOMS: atom_id res chain seq x y z
N MET A 1 14.02 3.62 -29.11
CA MET A 1 13.73 2.81 -27.92
C MET A 1 12.34 3.21 -27.47
N LYS A 2 11.39 2.27 -27.34
CA LYS A 2 10.12 2.56 -26.67
C LYS A 2 10.45 2.67 -25.19
N GLU A 3 10.12 3.79 -24.57
CA GLU A 3 10.31 3.99 -23.14
C GLU A 3 9.30 3.14 -22.39
N ASP A 4 9.78 2.20 -21.57
CA ASP A 4 8.93 1.47 -20.63
C ASP A 4 8.22 2.49 -19.73
N LYS A 5 6.89 2.56 -19.83
CA LYS A 5 6.09 3.46 -19.00
C LYS A 5 5.67 2.71 -17.73
N ILE A 6 6.20 3.14 -16.59
CA ILE A 6 5.68 2.71 -15.28
C ILE A 6 4.36 3.44 -15.04
N THR A 7 3.28 2.69 -14.88
CA THR A 7 2.01 3.23 -14.39
C THR A 7 1.92 3.00 -12.89
N SER A 8 1.31 3.95 -12.20
CA SER A 8 1.12 3.87 -10.75
C SER A 8 -0.32 4.15 -10.37
N SER A 9 -0.88 3.34 -9.47
CA SER A 9 -2.22 3.51 -8.92
C SER A 9 -2.12 3.79 -7.42
N LEU A 10 -2.84 4.81 -6.95
CA LEU A 10 -2.92 5.17 -5.53
C LEU A 10 -4.23 4.64 -4.94
N VAL A 11 -4.14 3.90 -3.84
CA VAL A 11 -5.29 3.39 -3.09
C VAL A 11 -5.19 3.89 -1.66
N SER A 12 -6.21 4.63 -1.22
CA SER A 12 -6.34 5.08 0.17
C SER A 12 -7.32 4.17 0.91
N VAL A 13 -6.87 3.56 2.01
CA VAL A 13 -7.67 2.65 2.84
C VAL A 13 -7.83 3.25 4.22
N SER A 14 -9.07 3.48 4.65
CA SER A 14 -9.37 3.82 6.03
C SER A 14 -9.67 2.54 6.84
N PHE A 15 -9.12 2.44 8.04
CA PHE A 15 -9.19 1.21 8.84
C PHE A 15 -9.41 1.48 10.33
N ARG A 16 -9.90 0.44 11.01
CA ARG A 16 -9.87 0.27 12.46
C ARG A 16 -9.25 -1.09 12.76
N ALA A 17 -8.22 -1.14 13.60
CA ALA A 17 -7.53 -2.37 13.98
C ALA A 17 -6.91 -2.25 15.37
N PHE A 18 -6.43 -3.35 15.95
CA PHE A 18 -5.48 -3.26 17.07
C PHE A 18 -4.10 -2.86 16.54
N TYR A 19 -3.34 -2.10 17.34
CA TYR A 19 -2.05 -1.55 16.95
C TYR A 19 -1.07 -2.64 16.47
N ASN A 20 -1.00 -3.77 17.19
CA ASN A 20 -0.14 -4.89 16.81
C ASN A 20 -0.53 -5.54 15.48
N ASP A 21 -1.82 -5.57 15.13
CA ASP A 21 -2.28 -6.14 13.86
C ASP A 21 -2.05 -5.16 12.70
N MET A 22 -2.18 -3.86 12.94
CA MET A 22 -1.75 -2.84 11.98
C MET A 22 -0.25 -2.96 11.68
N LEU A 23 0.60 -3.15 12.69
CA LEU A 23 2.05 -3.33 12.49
C LEU A 23 2.37 -4.56 11.65
N LYS A 24 1.71 -5.71 11.90
CA LYS A 24 1.88 -6.92 11.07
C LYS A 24 1.48 -6.67 9.61
N PHE A 25 0.35 -6.00 9.39
CA PHE A 25 -0.09 -5.65 8.04
C PHE A 25 0.92 -4.74 7.32
N MET A 26 1.48 -3.75 8.02
CA MET A 26 2.52 -2.89 7.46
C MET A 26 3.80 -3.65 7.12
N ASP A 27 4.22 -4.57 7.99
CA ASP A 27 5.40 -5.44 7.75
C ASP A 27 5.21 -6.33 6.51
N GLU A 28 4.02 -6.93 6.35
CA GLU A 28 3.71 -7.74 5.16
C GLU A 28 3.81 -6.96 3.84
N ILE A 29 3.40 -5.69 3.84
CA ILE A 29 3.54 -4.80 2.68
C ILE A 29 5.01 -4.45 2.44
N GLN A 30 5.75 -4.08 3.50
CA GLN A 30 7.15 -3.65 3.38
C GLN A 30 8.08 -4.77 2.92
N VAL A 31 7.78 -6.04 3.25
CA VAL A 31 8.52 -7.22 2.77
C VAL A 31 8.15 -7.57 1.31
N CYS A 32 7.48 -6.66 0.59
CA CYS A 32 7.11 -6.77 -0.83
C CYS A 32 6.21 -7.97 -1.17
N LYS A 33 5.48 -8.53 -0.20
CA LYS A 33 4.58 -9.67 -0.45
C LYS A 33 3.32 -9.29 -1.26
N THR A 34 3.01 -8.00 -1.37
CA THR A 34 1.73 -7.51 -1.91
C THR A 34 1.85 -6.74 -3.23
N GLY A 35 3.07 -6.50 -3.74
CA GLY A 35 3.30 -5.66 -4.93
C GLY A 35 2.96 -4.17 -4.74
N ALA A 36 2.64 -3.77 -3.51
CA ALA A 36 2.30 -2.40 -3.12
C ALA A 36 3.42 -1.78 -2.29
N ALA A 37 3.59 -0.46 -2.40
CA ALA A 37 4.43 0.33 -1.51
C ALA A 37 3.57 1.23 -0.62
N ILE A 38 3.97 1.40 0.64
CA ILE A 38 3.32 2.35 1.55
C ILE A 38 3.80 3.76 1.21
N LYS A 39 2.88 4.66 0.85
CA LYS A 39 3.16 6.07 0.60
C LYS A 39 3.01 6.91 1.86
N SER A 40 1.92 6.73 2.60
CA SER A 40 1.66 7.43 3.85
C SER A 40 0.78 6.62 4.77
N VAL A 41 0.96 6.82 6.07
CA VAL A 41 0.10 6.27 7.13
C VAL A 41 -0.21 7.39 8.11
N ARG A 42 -1.48 7.52 8.49
CA ARG A 42 -1.92 8.41 9.56
C ARG A 42 -2.89 7.64 10.44
N PHE A 43 -2.67 7.63 11.74
CA PHE A 43 -3.59 7.00 12.68
C PHE A 43 -3.61 7.75 14.00
N VAL A 44 -4.68 7.53 14.74
CA VAL A 44 -4.81 7.85 16.17
C VAL A 44 -5.03 6.55 16.92
N MET A 45 -4.44 6.44 18.11
CA MET A 45 -4.58 5.28 18.98
C MET A 45 -5.34 5.69 20.24
N ASN A 46 -6.24 4.83 20.72
CA ASN A 46 -6.92 5.02 22.00
C ASN A 46 -6.20 4.24 23.13
N ASP A 47 -6.69 4.39 24.36
CA ASP A 47 -6.11 3.74 25.54
C ASP A 47 -6.28 2.21 25.57
N ASN A 48 -7.02 1.62 24.61
CA ASN A 48 -7.27 0.19 24.47
C ASN A 48 -6.46 -0.43 23.32
N ASP A 49 -5.38 0.23 22.88
CA ASP A 49 -4.53 -0.17 21.75
C ASP A 49 -5.27 -0.30 20.40
N GLU A 50 -6.48 0.26 20.26
CA GLU A 50 -7.16 0.33 18.97
C GLU A 50 -6.69 1.56 18.21
N VAL A 51 -6.34 1.36 16.95
CA VAL A 51 -5.98 2.40 15.99
C VAL A 51 -7.08 2.63 14.96
N TYR A 52 -7.31 3.91 14.68
CA TYR A 52 -8.18 4.39 13.62
C TYR A 52 -7.33 5.24 12.69
N GLY A 53 -7.31 4.92 11.41
CA GLY A 53 -6.37 5.59 10.51
C GLY A 53 -6.68 5.42 9.04
N THR A 54 -5.80 6.00 8.23
CA THR A 54 -5.78 5.89 6.79
C THR A 54 -4.37 5.53 6.34
N ILE A 55 -4.27 4.56 5.43
CA ILE A 55 -3.04 4.17 4.75
C ILE A 55 -3.19 4.40 3.24
N ASP A 56 -2.20 5.06 2.65
CA ASP A 56 -2.10 5.26 1.22
C ASP A 56 -1.08 4.28 0.65
N LEU A 57 -1.54 3.44 -0.27
CA LEU A 57 -0.76 2.42 -0.96
C LEU A 57 -0.57 2.80 -2.42
N VAL A 58 0.64 2.61 -2.94
CA VAL A 58 0.96 2.81 -4.36
C VAL A 58 1.30 1.46 -4.97
N PHE A 59 0.58 1.11 -6.03
CA PHE A 59 0.85 -0.06 -6.85
C PHE A 59 1.56 0.39 -8.11
N TYR A 60 2.65 -0.27 -8.48
CA TYR A 60 3.36 -0.02 -9.73
C TYR A 60 3.14 -1.19 -10.68
N SER A 61 2.84 -0.89 -11.94
CA SER A 61 2.86 -1.88 -13.01
C SER A 61 3.64 -1.36 -14.21
N LEU A 62 4.27 -2.29 -14.92
CA LEU A 62 4.83 -2.00 -16.24
C LEU A 62 3.68 -2.01 -17.23
N ALA A 63 3.45 -0.89 -17.91
CA ALA A 63 2.58 -0.90 -19.07
C ALA A 63 3.31 -1.67 -20.19
N MET A 64 3.01 -2.97 -20.32
CA MET A 64 3.41 -3.71 -21.51
C MET A 64 2.53 -3.21 -22.65
N ASP A 65 3.14 -2.55 -23.65
CA ASP A 65 2.45 -2.28 -24.92
C ASP A 65 1.90 -3.61 -25.46
N GLU A 66 0.61 -3.66 -25.78
CA GLU A 66 -0.16 -4.79 -26.33
C GLU A 66 0.34 -5.24 -27.73
N ALA A 67 1.63 -5.16 -28.02
CA ALA A 67 2.25 -5.60 -29.27
C ALA A 67 2.97 -6.97 -29.14
N TYR A 68 2.65 -7.72 -28.08
CA TYR A 68 3.04 -9.12 -27.89
C TYR A 68 1.80 -10.02 -28.01
N GLU A 69 1.16 -10.00 -29.17
CA GLU A 69 0.41 -11.15 -29.73
C GLU A 69 0.93 -11.44 -31.14
#